data_AF-A0A8T5MGT0-F1
#
_entry.id   AF-A0A8T5MGT0-F1
#
_cell.length_a   1.000
_cell.length_b   1.000
_cell.length_c   1.000
_cell.angle_alpha   90.00
_cell.angle_beta   90.00
_cell.angle_gamma   90.00
#
_symmetry.space_group_name_H-M   'P 1'
#
loop_
_entity.id
_entity.type
_entity.pdbx_description
1 polymer ?
#
loop_
_entity_poly.entity_id
_entity_poly.type
_entity_poly.pdbx_seq_one_letter_code
_entity_poly.pdbx_strand_id
1 'polypeptide(L)'
;MYKEELIHLHRLLIYLMKFLIDNGVKKSLFKEYTALNISPHHIHRTKAEHKYAIFVLSSRISNVLAKNGDIIPRSVAERLGEIAERCKEDMKVRA
;
A
#
# COMPACT_ATOMS: atom_id res chain seq x y z
N MET A 1 12.71 2.68 -10.37
CA MET A 1 12.44 1.28 -9.99
C MET A 1 11.99 0.49 -11.21
N TYR A 2 12.64 -0.63 -11.43
CA TYR A 2 12.24 -1.66 -12.38
C TYR A 2 10.92 -2.32 -11.94
N LYS A 3 10.25 -2.99 -12.88
CA LYS A 3 8.93 -3.60 -12.61
C LYS A 3 9.03 -4.70 -11.54
N GLU A 4 10.06 -5.54 -11.64
CA GLU A 4 10.33 -6.60 -10.67
C GLU A 4 10.54 -6.08 -9.26
N GLU A 5 11.29 -4.98 -9.10
CA GLU A 5 11.50 -4.34 -7.79
C GLU A 5 10.18 -3.85 -7.17
N LEU A 6 9.27 -3.30 -7.99
CA LEU A 6 7.93 -2.90 -7.54
C LEU A 6 7.10 -4.11 -7.12
N ILE A 7 7.15 -5.21 -7.89
CA ILE A 7 6.43 -6.44 -7.55
C ILE A 7 6.95 -7.04 -6.24
N HIS A 8 8.28 -7.06 -6.05
CA HIS A 8 8.91 -7.52 -4.81
C HIS A 8 8.53 -6.65 -3.61
N LEU A 9 8.57 -5.32 -3.77
CA LEU A 9 8.16 -4.40 -2.71
C LEU A 9 6.66 -4.56 -2.38
N HIS A 10 5.81 -4.70 -3.38
CA HIS A 10 4.38 -4.96 -3.20
C HIS A 10 4.16 -6.26 -2.42
N ARG A 11 4.91 -7.32 -2.74
CA ARG A 11 4.85 -8.59 -2.01
C ARG A 11 5.28 -8.45 -0.55
N LEU A 12 6.36 -7.72 -0.28
CA LEU A 12 6.83 -7.45 1.07
C LEU A 12 5.74 -6.74 1.90
N LEU A 13 5.11 -5.71 1.36
CA LEU A 13 4.05 -4.96 2.05
C LEU A 13 2.81 -5.82 2.30
N ILE A 14 2.51 -6.79 1.43
CA ILE A 14 1.46 -7.79 1.68
C ILE A 14 1.80 -8.68 2.86
N TYR A 15 3.04 -9.14 2.98
CA TYR A 15 3.47 -9.91 4.15
C TYR A 15 3.40 -9.08 5.43
N LEU A 16 3.78 -7.81 5.38
CA LEU A 16 3.65 -6.92 6.52
C LEU A 16 2.18 -6.67 6.91
N MET A 17 1.30 -6.48 5.92
CA MET A 17 -0.15 -6.37 6.17
C MET A 17 -0.70 -7.63 6.83
N LYS A 18 -0.34 -8.82 6.32
CA LYS A 18 -0.77 -10.11 6.91
C LYS A 18 -0.26 -10.25 8.34
N PHE A 19 1.01 -9.98 8.57
CA PHE A 19 1.61 -9.99 9.90
C PHE A 19 0.83 -9.08 10.88
N LEU A 20 0.49 -7.86 10.48
CA LEU A 20 -0.31 -6.96 11.32
C LEU A 20 -1.69 -7.53 11.62
N ILE A 21 -2.37 -8.11 10.61
CA ILE A 21 -3.69 -8.72 10.79
C ILE A 21 -3.62 -9.91 11.75
N ASP A 22 -2.64 -10.78 11.58
CA ASP A 22 -2.41 -11.95 12.43
C ASP A 22 -2.09 -11.54 13.88
N ASN A 23 -1.54 -10.34 14.08
CA ASN A 23 -1.27 -9.74 15.39
C ASN A 23 -2.41 -8.81 15.89
N GLY A 24 -3.64 -9.00 15.41
CA GLY A 24 -4.84 -8.36 15.98
C GLY A 24 -5.29 -7.06 15.30
N VAL A 25 -4.63 -6.63 14.23
CA VAL A 25 -5.10 -5.48 13.43
C VAL A 25 -6.31 -5.88 12.58
N LYS A 26 -7.39 -5.11 12.66
CA LYS A 26 -8.62 -5.40 11.91
C LYS A 26 -8.37 -5.37 10.41
N LYS A 27 -8.67 -6.47 9.70
CA LYS A 27 -8.58 -6.56 8.22
C LYS A 27 -9.34 -5.44 7.50
N SER A 28 -10.44 -4.94 8.06
CA SER A 28 -11.21 -3.82 7.51
C SER A 28 -10.41 -2.52 7.38
N LEU A 29 -9.30 -2.38 8.11
CA LEU A 29 -8.37 -1.26 7.95
C LEU A 29 -7.59 -1.31 6.64
N PHE A 30 -7.62 -2.42 5.89
CA PHE A 30 -6.98 -2.55 4.59
C PHE A 30 -8.00 -2.66 3.43
N LYS A 31 -9.27 -2.32 3.70
CA LYS A 31 -10.37 -2.43 2.71
C LYS A 31 -10.10 -1.70 1.39
N GLU A 32 -9.41 -0.57 1.48
CA GLU A 32 -9.05 0.27 0.33
C GLU A 32 -8.11 -0.46 -0.61
N TYR A 33 -7.07 -1.10 -0.06
CA TYR A 33 -6.17 -1.94 -0.85
C TYR A 33 -6.92 -3.14 -1.47
N THR A 34 -7.74 -3.84 -0.68
CA THR A 34 -8.47 -5.01 -1.20
C THR A 34 -9.44 -4.65 -2.32
N ALA A 35 -10.01 -3.44 -2.30
CA ALA A 35 -10.89 -2.94 -3.35
C ALA A 35 -10.16 -2.68 -4.68
N LEU A 36 -8.84 -2.52 -4.67
CA LEU A 36 -8.05 -2.34 -5.90
C LEU A 36 -8.00 -3.62 -6.75
N ASN A 37 -8.18 -4.80 -6.13
CA ASN A 37 -8.05 -6.10 -6.78
C ASN A 37 -6.71 -6.28 -7.54
N ILE A 38 -5.62 -5.70 -7.00
CA ILE A 38 -4.26 -5.83 -7.55
C ILE A 38 -3.43 -6.68 -6.59
N SER A 39 -2.82 -7.74 -7.11
CA SER A 39 -1.95 -8.65 -6.37
C SER A 39 -0.53 -8.63 -6.96
N PRO A 40 0.53 -8.89 -6.17
CA PRO A 40 1.88 -9.08 -6.70
C PRO A 40 1.98 -10.18 -7.77
N HIS A 41 1.04 -11.14 -7.80
CA HIS A 41 0.97 -12.19 -8.82
C HIS A 41 0.49 -11.68 -10.18
N HIS A 42 -0.15 -10.50 -10.24
CA HIS A 42 -0.65 -9.91 -11.47
C HIS A 42 0.48 -9.23 -12.26
N ILE A 43 1.51 -10.00 -12.65
CA ILE A 43 2.73 -9.48 -13.32
C ILE A 43 2.44 -8.76 -14.64
N HIS A 44 1.26 -8.94 -15.23
CA HIS A 44 0.83 -8.26 -16.45
C HIS A 44 0.31 -6.84 -16.19
N ARG A 45 -0.04 -6.50 -14.93
CA ARG A 45 -0.46 -5.14 -14.54
C ARG A 45 0.66 -4.14 -14.76
N THR A 46 0.30 -2.89 -14.95
CA THR A 46 1.22 -1.79 -15.25
C THR A 46 2.09 -1.45 -14.05
N LYS A 47 3.21 -0.77 -14.30
CA LYS A 47 4.05 -0.20 -13.23
C LYS A 47 3.28 0.80 -12.36
N ALA A 48 2.36 1.56 -12.96
CA ALA A 48 1.54 2.55 -12.25
C ALA A 48 0.58 1.87 -11.27
N GLU A 49 -0.10 0.80 -11.70
CA GLU A 49 -0.99 0.01 -10.84
C GLU A 49 -0.24 -0.59 -9.64
N HIS A 50 0.94 -1.18 -9.86
CA HIS A 50 1.75 -1.70 -8.75
C HIS A 50 2.25 -0.59 -7.82
N LYS A 51 2.66 0.58 -8.35
CA LYS A 51 3.02 1.73 -7.51
C LYS A 51 1.86 2.21 -6.66
N TYR A 52 0.67 2.35 -7.24
CA TYR A 52 -0.50 2.78 -6.51
C TYR A 52 -0.84 1.81 -5.38
N ALA A 53 -0.84 0.50 -5.66
CA ALA A 53 -1.04 -0.54 -4.66
C ALA A 53 -0.03 -0.47 -3.49
N ILE A 54 1.25 -0.24 -3.80
CA ILE A 54 2.33 -0.07 -2.80
C ILE A 54 2.05 1.13 -1.89
N PHE A 55 1.69 2.28 -2.46
CA PHE A 55 1.47 3.49 -1.68
C PHE A 55 0.19 3.41 -0.84
N VAL A 56 -0.88 2.81 -1.36
CA VAL A 56 -2.09 2.52 -0.57
C VAL A 56 -1.73 1.62 0.61
N LEU A 57 -1.04 0.48 0.40
CA LEU A 57 -0.60 -0.38 1.50
C LEU A 57 0.27 0.37 2.51
N SER A 58 1.26 1.13 2.04
CA SER A 58 2.16 1.90 2.90
C SER A 58 1.39 2.91 3.75
N SER A 59 0.41 3.61 3.17
CA SER A 59 -0.46 4.54 3.90
C SER A 59 -1.32 3.81 4.94
N ARG A 60 -1.92 2.65 4.62
CA ARG A 60 -2.72 1.91 5.60
C ARG A 60 -1.85 1.35 6.74
N ILE A 61 -0.70 0.78 6.43
CA ILE A 61 0.26 0.24 7.40
C ILE A 61 0.75 1.36 8.32
N SER A 62 1.18 2.49 7.76
CA SER A 62 1.64 3.63 8.55
C SER A 62 0.53 4.17 9.47
N ASN A 63 -0.70 4.30 8.99
CA ASN A 63 -1.83 4.69 9.83
C ASN A 63 -2.09 3.73 11.01
N VAL A 64 -1.86 2.43 10.82
CA VAL A 64 -1.96 1.43 11.89
C VAL A 64 -0.83 1.63 12.92
N LEU A 65 0.40 1.79 12.44
CA LEU A 65 1.59 1.94 13.30
C LEU A 65 1.57 3.27 14.08
N ALA A 66 1.10 4.36 13.47
CA ALA A 66 0.96 5.66 14.13
C ALA A 66 -0.10 5.64 15.24
N LYS A 67 -1.13 4.80 15.13
CA LYS A 67 -2.19 4.70 16.14
C LYS A 67 -1.84 3.82 17.35
N ASN A 68 -0.95 2.83 17.17
CA ASN A 68 -0.73 1.77 18.16
C ASN A 68 0.49 1.99 19.07
N GLY A 69 1.15 3.14 19.05
CA GLY A 69 2.24 3.43 19.99
C GLY A 69 3.32 4.39 19.50
N ASP A 70 2.96 5.41 18.72
CA ASP A 70 3.90 6.43 18.21
C ASP A 70 5.17 5.88 17.53
N ILE A 71 5.10 4.66 16.98
CA ILE A 71 6.23 4.01 16.28
C ILE A 71 6.68 4.87 15.09
N ILE A 72 5.73 5.56 14.45
CA ILE A 72 6.00 6.50 13.39
C ILE A 72 5.21 7.80 13.60
N PRO A 73 5.75 8.96 13.19
CA PRO A 73 5.03 10.22 13.25
C PRO A 73 3.79 10.19 12.33
N ARG A 74 2.69 10.79 12.79
CA ARG A 74 1.44 10.93 12.01
C ARG A 74 1.68 11.64 10.66
N SER A 75 2.58 12.62 10.63
CA SER A 75 2.96 13.34 9.40
C SER A 75 3.50 12.42 8.30
N VAL A 76 4.17 11.32 8.66
CA VAL A 76 4.64 10.32 7.69
C VAL A 76 3.45 9.57 7.09
N ALA A 77 2.48 9.18 7.91
CA ALA A 77 1.28 8.49 7.45
C ALA A 77 0.43 9.38 6.53
N GLU A 78 0.29 10.67 6.87
CA GLU A 78 -0.39 11.68 6.06
C GLU A 78 0.28 11.84 4.69
N ARG A 79 1.62 12.03 4.68
CA ARG A 79 2.38 12.18 3.44
C ARG A 79 2.31 10.94 2.55
N LEU A 80 2.31 9.73 3.13
CA LEU A 80 2.13 8.50 2.36
C LEU A 80 0.72 8.42 1.74
N GLY A 81 -0.30 8.94 2.42
CA GLY A 81 -1.65 9.09 1.87
C GLY A 81 -1.70 10.06 0.68
N GLU A 82 -1.06 11.23 0.81
CA GLU A 82 -0.98 12.21 -0.29
C GLU A 82 -0.29 11.63 -1.54
N ILE A 83 0.80 10.86 -1.34
CA ILE A 83 1.50 10.21 -2.46
C ILE A 83 0.62 9.12 -3.09
N ALA A 84 -0.17 8.40 -2.30
CA ALA A 84 -1.10 7.41 -2.82
C ALA A 84 -2.16 8.05 -3.73
N GLU A 85 -2.74 9.20 -3.36
CA GLU A 85 -3.70 9.91 -4.20
C GLU A 85 -3.05 10.45 -5.49
N ARG A 86 -1.81 10.95 -5.44
CA ARG A 86 -1.07 11.32 -6.68
C ARG A 86 -0.85 10.12 -7.60
N CYS A 87 -0.51 8.96 -7.04
CA CYS A 87 -0.31 7.73 -7.83
C CYS A 87 -1.62 7.23 -8.47
N LYS A 88 -2.76 7.49 -7.83
CA LYS A 88 -4.09 7.18 -8.36
C LYS A 88 -4.42 8.03 -9.59
N GLU A 89 -4.07 9.31 -9.55
CA GLU A 89 -4.20 10.22 -10.69
C GLU A 89 -3.32 9.77 -11.86
N ASP A 90 -2.06 9.43 -11.59
CA ASP A 90 -1.13 8.87 -12.58
C ASP A 90 -1.66 7.57 -13.23
N MET A 91 -2.37 6.74 -12.47
CA MET A 91 -3.00 5.52 -12.98
C MET A 91 -4.17 5.84 -13.91
N LYS A 92 -4.99 6.85 -13.60
CA LYS A 92 -6.13 7.27 -14.43
C LYS A 92 -5.70 7.93 -15.74
N VAL A 93 -4.58 8.67 -15.73
CA VAL A 93 -4.06 9.36 -16.93
C VAL A 93 -3.43 8.39 -17.94
N ARG A 94 -3.07 7.17 -17.50
CA ARG A 94 -2.33 6.18 -18.29
C ARG A 94 -3.12 4.90 -18.59
N ALA A 95 -4.41 4.85 -18.24
CA ALA A 95 -5.33 3.75 -18.53
C ALA A 95 -6.13 4.04 -19.80
#